data_AF-A0A9W7CHU5-F1
#
_entry.id   AF-A0A9W7CHU5-F1
#
_cell.length_a   1.000
_cell.length_b   1.000
_cell.length_c   1.000
_cell.angle_alpha   90.00
_cell.angle_beta   90.00
_cell.angle_gamma   90.00
#
_symmetry.space_group_name_H-M   'P 1'
#
loop_
_entity.id
_entity.type
_entity.pdbx_description
1 polymer ?
#
loop_
_entity_poly.entity_id
_entity_poly.type
_entity_poly.pdbx_seq_one_letter_code
_entity_poly.pdbx_strand_id
1 'polypeptide(L)'
;MESMVQVTNAVFLLNITTVGDRACMDASILVVVDIPEGITSIGKSSFNCCSSLKEIKFPKSLRSIGGASFCDCSGLEEVNLLHTNVHKLGESAFYNCTSLREMKIPDSLQTFNDDYGGVFEDCSKLVPSNIYVNNPCDSEAVVAYLRSIQ
;
A
#
# COMPACT_ATOMS: atom_id res chain seq x y z
N MET A 1 18.49 8.59 17.75
CA MET A 1 19.02 8.88 16.39
C MET A 1 18.18 8.01 15.47
N GLU A 2 17.04 8.55 15.02
CA GLU A 2 16.12 7.85 14.14
C GLU A 2 16.85 7.64 12.82
N SER A 3 17.20 6.39 12.52
CA SER A 3 17.72 5.99 11.22
C SER A 3 16.58 6.04 10.22
N MET A 4 16.24 7.26 9.80
CA MET A 4 15.46 7.53 8.61
C MET A 4 16.32 7.05 7.44
N VAL A 5 16.05 5.86 6.90
CA VAL A 5 16.48 5.56 5.53
C VAL A 5 15.61 6.43 4.65
N GLN A 6 16.05 7.66 4.43
CA GLN A 6 15.49 8.41 3.33
C GLN A 6 16.01 7.74 2.06
N VAL A 7 15.12 7.31 1.16
CA VAL A 7 15.49 7.02 -0.22
C VAL A 7 15.73 8.38 -0.91
N THR A 8 16.68 9.17 -0.39
CA THR A 8 17.09 10.44 -0.99
C THR A 8 18.29 10.15 -1.89
N ASN A 9 18.13 10.42 -3.18
CA ASN A 9 19.21 10.62 -4.16
C ASN A 9 19.95 9.39 -4.72
N ALA A 10 19.40 8.17 -4.65
CA ALA A 10 19.84 7.12 -5.57
C ALA A 10 19.06 7.22 -6.91
N VAL A 11 19.57 8.06 -7.83
CA VAL A 11 19.29 8.05 -9.28
C VAL A 11 17.99 8.75 -9.75
N PHE A 12 17.91 10.08 -9.61
CA PHE A 12 17.01 10.95 -10.42
C PHE A 12 17.57 11.25 -11.84
N LEU A 13 18.39 10.36 -12.40
CA LEU A 13 18.94 10.48 -13.77
C LEU A 13 18.30 9.54 -14.78
N LEU A 14 17.30 8.78 -14.34
CA LEU A 14 16.44 7.96 -15.20
C LEU A 14 15.03 8.40 -14.85
N ASN A 15 14.16 8.61 -15.85
CA ASN A 15 12.74 8.83 -15.62
C ASN A 15 12.12 7.54 -15.06
N ILE A 16 12.44 7.18 -13.82
CA ILE A 16 11.95 5.97 -13.16
C ILE A 16 10.49 6.24 -12.85
N THR A 17 9.63 5.51 -13.53
CA THR A 17 8.18 5.57 -13.33
C THR A 17 7.69 4.46 -12.41
N THR A 18 8.57 3.56 -11.96
CA THR A 18 8.16 2.36 -11.22
C THR A 18 9.12 2.05 -10.06
N VAL A 19 8.57 1.59 -8.94
CA VAL A 19 9.35 0.86 -7.93
C VAL A 19 9.38 -0.59 -8.38
N GLY A 20 10.58 -1.14 -8.62
CA GLY A 20 10.73 -2.50 -9.15
C GLY A 20 10.22 -3.59 -8.21
N ASP A 21 9.98 -4.78 -8.76
CA ASP A 21 9.64 -5.97 -7.99
C ASP A 21 10.73 -6.27 -6.96
N ARG A 22 10.31 -6.59 -5.72
CA ARG A 22 11.21 -6.89 -4.59
C ARG A 22 12.27 -5.83 -4.28
N ALA A 23 12.07 -4.57 -4.71
CA ALA A 23 13.07 -3.49 -4.59
C ALA A 23 13.65 -3.30 -3.18
N CYS A 24 12.83 -3.45 -2.15
CA CYS A 24 13.17 -3.32 -0.73
C CYS A 24 12.59 -4.48 0.09
N MET A 25 12.56 -5.69 -0.49
CA MET A 25 12.10 -6.89 0.22
C MET A 25 12.97 -7.17 1.45
N ASP A 26 12.33 -7.51 2.57
CA ASP A 26 12.94 -7.83 3.87
C ASP A 26 13.80 -6.70 4.46
N ALA A 27 13.54 -5.45 4.04
CA ALA A 27 14.23 -4.28 4.58
C ALA A 27 13.65 -3.89 5.95
N SER A 28 13.86 -4.75 6.95
CA SER A 28 13.38 -4.58 8.34
C SER A 28 13.95 -3.37 9.08
N ILE A 29 14.86 -2.61 8.46
CA ILE A 29 15.38 -1.32 8.98
C ILE A 29 14.52 -0.12 8.57
N LEU A 30 13.68 -0.26 7.54
CA LEU A 30 12.85 0.84 7.05
C LEU A 30 11.78 1.15 8.07
N VAL A 31 11.69 2.42 8.47
CA VAL A 31 10.66 2.92 9.39
C VAL A 31 9.68 3.84 8.68
N VAL A 32 10.20 4.65 7.75
CA VAL A 32 9.43 5.60 6.94
C VAL A 32 9.89 5.47 5.50
N VAL A 33 8.95 5.39 4.56
CA VAL A 33 9.22 5.38 3.12
C VAL A 33 8.52 6.56 2.46
N ASP A 34 9.27 7.35 1.71
CA ASP A 34 8.74 8.43 0.89
C ASP A 34 8.92 8.07 -0.60
N ILE A 35 7.81 7.77 -1.27
CA ILE A 35 7.83 7.39 -2.68
C ILE A 35 7.77 8.67 -3.53
N PRO A 36 8.77 8.93 -4.38
CA PRO A 36 8.89 10.20 -5.09
C PRO A 36 7.78 10.41 -6.13
N GLU A 37 7.45 11.68 -6.39
CA GLU A 37 6.58 12.07 -7.49
C GLU A 37 7.13 11.60 -8.85
N GLY A 38 6.22 11.21 -9.75
CA GLY A 38 6.56 10.60 -11.04
C GLY A 38 6.51 9.07 -11.04
N ILE A 39 6.54 8.42 -9.87
CA ILE A 39 6.27 6.99 -9.75
C ILE A 39 4.78 6.73 -9.99
N THR A 40 4.50 5.85 -10.95
CA THR A 40 3.15 5.44 -11.35
C THR A 40 2.79 4.04 -10.88
N SER A 41 3.77 3.18 -10.58
CA SER A 41 3.49 1.85 -10.03
C SER A 41 4.50 1.38 -8.99
N ILE A 42 4.01 0.56 -8.06
CA ILE A 42 4.82 -0.20 -7.10
C ILE A 42 4.75 -1.68 -7.49
N GLY A 43 5.91 -2.31 -7.66
CA GLY A 43 6.06 -3.67 -8.13
C GLY A 43 5.62 -4.73 -7.13
N LYS A 44 5.60 -5.98 -7.58
CA LYS A 44 5.27 -7.15 -6.76
C LYS A 44 6.28 -7.29 -5.62
N SER A 45 5.78 -7.43 -4.41
CA SER A 45 6.58 -7.64 -3.20
C SER A 45 7.67 -6.59 -2.94
N SER A 46 7.52 -5.36 -3.45
CA SER A 46 8.56 -4.32 -3.35
C SER A 46 8.98 -3.97 -1.92
N PHE A 47 8.08 -4.05 -0.94
CA PHE A 47 8.32 -3.79 0.49
C PHE A 47 7.88 -4.97 1.36
N ASN A 48 7.82 -6.19 0.81
CA ASN A 48 7.43 -7.38 1.57
C ASN A 48 8.37 -7.60 2.77
N CYS A 49 7.85 -8.04 3.92
CA CYS A 49 8.57 -8.28 5.18
C CYS A 49 9.26 -7.04 5.78
N CYS A 50 8.87 -5.82 5.41
CA CYS A 50 9.38 -4.60 6.06
C CYS A 50 8.69 -4.39 7.43
N SER A 51 8.97 -5.28 8.39
CA SER A 51 8.27 -5.35 9.68
C SER A 51 8.36 -4.07 10.54
N SER A 52 9.42 -3.28 10.40
CA SER A 52 9.59 -2.00 11.10
C SER A 52 8.93 -0.79 10.40
N LEU A 53 8.41 -0.97 9.17
CA LEU A 53 7.84 0.13 8.38
C LEU A 53 6.56 0.61 9.04
N LYS A 54 6.53 1.86 9.50
CA LYS A 54 5.38 2.48 10.18
C LYS A 54 4.58 3.40 9.28
N GLU A 55 5.27 4.11 8.40
CA GLU A 55 4.68 5.15 7.55
C GLU A 55 5.17 5.02 6.11
N ILE A 56 4.24 5.18 5.17
CA ILE A 56 4.55 5.32 3.76
C ILE A 56 3.80 6.51 3.15
N LYS A 57 4.53 7.32 2.39
CA LYS A 57 3.99 8.43 1.60
C LYS A 57 3.96 8.04 0.14
N PHE A 58 2.78 8.13 -0.45
CA PHE A 58 2.55 7.83 -1.87
C PHE A 58 2.47 9.12 -2.70
N PRO A 59 2.96 9.13 -3.94
CA PRO A 59 2.84 10.28 -4.82
C PRO A 59 1.46 10.35 -5.46
N LYS A 60 1.05 11.54 -5.90
CA LYS A 60 -0.21 11.73 -6.65
C LYS A 60 -0.20 11.00 -7.99
N SER A 61 0.99 10.78 -8.56
CA SER A 61 1.18 10.05 -9.81
C SER A 61 0.93 8.55 -9.70
N LEU A 62 0.79 7.98 -8.49
CA LEU A 62 0.61 6.54 -8.32
C LEU A 62 -0.70 6.06 -8.95
N ARG A 63 -0.64 4.89 -9.61
CA ARG A 63 -1.75 4.26 -10.35
C ARG A 63 -1.98 2.81 -9.96
N SER A 64 -0.95 2.08 -9.55
CA SER A 64 -1.09 0.67 -9.16
C SER A 64 -0.10 0.25 -8.07
N ILE A 65 -0.55 -0.71 -7.25
CA ILE A 65 0.26 -1.40 -6.25
C ILE A 65 0.22 -2.89 -6.58
N GLY A 66 1.40 -3.51 -6.67
CA GLY A 66 1.56 -4.92 -7.01
C GLY A 66 1.07 -5.87 -5.92
N GLY A 67 1.07 -7.17 -6.25
CA GLY A 67 0.71 -8.20 -5.29
C GLY A 67 1.77 -8.33 -4.20
N ALA A 68 1.33 -8.58 -2.96
CA ALA A 68 2.19 -8.71 -1.78
C ALA A 68 3.17 -7.54 -1.56
N SER A 69 2.93 -6.36 -2.15
CA SER A 69 3.89 -5.24 -2.11
C SER A 69 4.23 -4.79 -0.70
N PHE A 70 3.28 -4.86 0.23
CA PHE A 70 3.43 -4.56 1.66
C PHE A 70 3.05 -5.77 2.55
N CYS A 71 3.14 -6.99 2.01
CA CYS A 71 2.93 -8.20 2.80
C CYS A 71 3.87 -8.23 4.01
N ASP A 72 3.37 -8.67 5.17
CA ASP A 72 4.13 -8.79 6.43
C ASP A 72 4.76 -7.47 6.92
N CYS A 73 4.25 -6.31 6.49
CA CYS A 73 4.60 -5.01 7.07
C CYS A 73 3.87 -4.80 8.40
N SER A 74 4.19 -5.62 9.41
CA SER A 74 3.48 -5.69 10.68
C SER A 74 3.55 -4.41 11.53
N GLY A 75 4.50 -3.52 11.27
CA GLY A 75 4.60 -2.19 11.86
C GLY A 75 3.76 -1.11 11.17
N LEU A 76 3.19 -1.38 9.99
CA LEU A 76 2.50 -0.35 9.18
C LEU A 76 1.17 -0.02 9.82
N GLU A 77 0.97 1.23 10.19
CA GLU A 77 -0.15 1.64 11.03
C GLU A 77 -1.31 2.23 10.23
N GLU A 78 -0.99 3.05 9.22
CA GLU A 78 -1.96 3.80 8.43
C GLU A 78 -1.53 3.82 6.97
N VAL A 79 -2.50 3.68 6.07
CA VAL A 79 -2.29 3.80 4.63
C VAL A 79 -3.27 4.81 4.07
N ASN A 80 -2.74 5.88 3.49
CA ASN A 80 -3.55 6.94 2.88
C ASN A 80 -3.31 7.03 1.37
N LEU A 81 -4.30 6.60 0.60
CA LEU A 81 -4.31 6.65 -0.86
C LEU A 81 -5.27 7.71 -1.42
N LEU A 82 -5.93 8.54 -0.58
CA LEU A 82 -6.98 9.49 -1.02
C LEU A 82 -6.52 10.48 -2.08
N HIS A 83 -5.24 10.86 -2.06
CA HIS A 83 -4.65 11.82 -3.00
C HIS A 83 -4.01 11.16 -4.22
N THR A 84 -4.10 9.83 -4.32
CA THR A 84 -3.57 9.05 -5.46
C THR A 84 -4.69 8.76 -6.46
N ASN A 85 -4.33 8.31 -7.67
CA ASN A 85 -5.29 7.75 -8.63
C ASN A 85 -5.07 6.23 -8.79
N VAL A 86 -4.88 5.54 -7.67
CA VAL A 86 -4.72 4.08 -7.67
C VAL A 86 -6.03 3.43 -8.13
N HIS A 87 -5.97 2.66 -9.20
CA HIS A 87 -7.12 1.93 -9.75
C HIS A 87 -7.02 0.41 -9.54
N LYS A 88 -5.85 -0.07 -9.12
CA LYS A 88 -5.58 -1.51 -8.91
C LYS A 88 -4.70 -1.73 -7.68
N LEU A 89 -5.18 -2.60 -6.79
CA LEU A 89 -4.39 -3.24 -5.74
C LEU A 89 -4.19 -4.71 -6.09
N GLY A 90 -2.94 -5.18 -6.02
CA GLY A 90 -2.61 -6.57 -6.23
C GLY A 90 -3.05 -7.46 -5.07
N GLU A 91 -3.12 -8.75 -5.35
CA GLU A 91 -3.40 -9.82 -4.39
C GLU A 91 -2.50 -9.71 -3.15
N SER A 92 -3.10 -9.84 -1.96
CA SER A 92 -2.38 -9.80 -0.68
C SER A 92 -1.49 -8.56 -0.50
N ALA A 93 -1.77 -7.43 -1.19
CA ALA A 93 -0.88 -6.27 -1.17
C ALA A 93 -0.59 -5.74 0.24
N PHE A 94 -1.50 -5.93 1.20
CA PHE A 94 -1.33 -5.58 2.61
C PHE A 94 -1.57 -6.78 3.55
N TYR A 95 -1.35 -8.00 3.08
CA TYR A 95 -1.52 -9.21 3.90
C TYR A 95 -0.68 -9.16 5.17
N ASN A 96 -1.25 -9.59 6.29
CA ASN A 96 -0.62 -9.66 7.61
C ASN A 96 0.01 -8.33 8.10
N CYS A 97 -0.53 -7.20 7.67
CA CYS A 97 -0.23 -5.88 8.24
C CYS A 97 -0.95 -5.71 9.59
N THR A 98 -0.54 -6.46 10.61
CA THR A 98 -1.26 -6.57 11.90
C THR A 98 -1.39 -5.27 12.70
N SER A 99 -0.57 -4.24 12.42
CA SER A 99 -0.73 -2.92 13.03
C SER A 99 -1.61 -1.95 12.24
N LEU A 100 -2.00 -2.32 11.01
CA LEU A 100 -2.78 -1.46 10.13
C LEU A 100 -4.16 -1.27 10.76
N ARG A 101 -4.41 -0.05 11.24
CA ARG A 101 -5.65 0.32 11.93
C ARG A 101 -6.55 1.21 11.09
N GLU A 102 -6.00 1.87 10.08
CA GLU A 102 -6.71 2.81 9.23
C GLU A 102 -6.26 2.66 7.78
N MET A 103 -7.25 2.61 6.88
CA MET A 103 -7.03 2.58 5.43
C MET A 103 -7.91 3.64 4.78
N LYS A 104 -7.32 4.54 3.99
CA LYS A 104 -8.05 5.53 3.20
C LYS A 104 -7.88 5.24 1.72
N ILE A 105 -8.98 4.94 1.03
CA ILE A 105 -9.03 4.43 -0.34
C ILE A 105 -9.56 5.51 -1.30
N PRO A 106 -8.93 5.72 -2.48
CA PRO A 106 -9.45 6.63 -3.49
C PRO A 106 -10.69 6.05 -4.18
N ASP A 107 -11.58 6.91 -4.63
CA ASP A 107 -12.75 6.54 -5.43
C ASP A 107 -12.39 5.89 -6.78
N SER A 108 -11.19 6.16 -7.29
CA SER A 108 -10.66 5.56 -8.52
C SER A 108 -10.37 4.06 -8.43
N LEU A 109 -10.42 3.45 -7.24
CA LEU A 109 -10.07 2.04 -7.06
C LEU A 109 -11.13 1.10 -7.65
N GLN A 110 -10.78 0.40 -8.72
CA GLN A 110 -11.70 -0.46 -9.48
C GLN A 110 -11.52 -1.95 -9.21
N THR A 111 -10.30 -2.39 -8.88
CA THR A 111 -9.98 -3.82 -8.77
C THR A 111 -9.23 -4.12 -7.48
N PHE A 112 -9.80 -5.04 -6.70
CA PHE A 112 -9.12 -5.86 -5.71
C PHE A 112 -8.91 -7.21 -6.38
N ASN A 113 -7.69 -7.70 -6.46
CA ASN A 113 -7.51 -9.11 -6.81
C ASN A 113 -7.52 -9.90 -5.50
N ASP A 114 -8.53 -10.75 -5.30
CA ASP A 114 -8.74 -11.59 -4.12
C ASP A 114 -8.80 -13.09 -4.44
N ASP A 115 -8.39 -13.50 -5.65
CA ASP A 115 -8.55 -14.88 -6.16
C ASP A 115 -7.98 -15.97 -5.23
N TYR A 116 -6.97 -15.66 -4.41
CA TYR A 116 -6.30 -16.61 -3.50
C TYR A 116 -5.91 -16.05 -2.13
N GLY A 117 -6.33 -14.83 -1.79
CA GLY A 117 -6.01 -14.18 -0.52
C GLY A 117 -6.43 -12.70 -0.51
N GLY A 118 -7.12 -12.28 0.55
CA GLY A 118 -7.66 -10.92 0.63
C GLY A 118 -6.56 -9.86 0.69
N VAL A 119 -6.77 -8.72 0.05
CA VAL A 119 -5.82 -7.58 0.08
C VAL A 119 -5.43 -7.16 1.51
N PHE A 120 -6.37 -7.24 2.46
CA PHE A 120 -6.16 -6.97 3.89
C PHE A 120 -6.41 -8.19 4.78
N GLU A 121 -6.20 -9.41 4.26
CA GLU A 121 -6.29 -10.61 5.09
C GLU A 121 -5.21 -10.59 6.19
N ASP A 122 -5.57 -11.07 7.38
CA ASP A 122 -4.77 -11.01 8.62
C ASP A 122 -4.39 -9.60 9.12
N CYS A 123 -5.04 -8.55 8.60
CA CYS A 123 -4.98 -7.19 9.19
C CYS A 123 -5.85 -7.09 10.46
N SER A 124 -5.40 -7.70 11.56
CA SER A 124 -6.21 -7.87 12.79
C SER A 124 -6.69 -6.58 13.47
N LYS A 125 -6.08 -5.42 13.22
CA LYS A 125 -6.52 -4.11 13.73
C LYS A 125 -7.36 -3.31 12.74
N LEU A 126 -7.43 -3.74 11.47
CA LEU A 126 -8.23 -3.08 10.46
C LEU A 126 -9.65 -3.62 10.54
N VAL A 127 -10.56 -2.78 11.00
CA VAL A 127 -11.99 -3.08 11.05
C VAL A 127 -12.73 -2.25 10.01
N PRO A 128 -13.89 -2.70 9.51
CA PRO A 128 -14.65 -1.97 8.48
C PRO A 128 -14.93 -0.50 8.81
N SER A 129 -15.07 -0.14 10.10
CA SER A 129 -15.31 1.24 10.53
C SER A 129 -14.13 2.20 10.33
N ASN A 130 -12.92 1.67 10.14
CA ASN A 130 -11.70 2.46 9.98
C ASN A 130 -11.19 2.43 8.52
N ILE A 131 -12.04 1.98 7.59
CA ILE A 131 -11.77 2.06 6.16
C ILE A 131 -12.60 3.20 5.58
N TYR A 132 -11.93 4.22 5.06
CA TYR A 132 -12.55 5.42 4.53
C TYR A 132 -12.44 5.46 3.01
N VAL A 133 -13.54 5.79 2.35
CA VAL A 133 -13.60 6.02 0.91
C VAL A 133 -14.12 7.44 0.69
N ASN A 134 -13.47 8.24 -0.15
CA ASN A 134 -13.89 9.64 -0.39
C ASN A 134 -15.31 9.73 -0.99
N ASN A 135 -15.73 8.73 -1.78
CA ASN A 135 -17.07 8.69 -2.35
C ASN A 135 -17.63 7.25 -2.42
N PRO A 136 -18.19 6.71 -1.32
CA PRO A 136 -18.59 5.31 -1.25
C PRO A 136 -19.76 4.92 -2.18
N CYS A 137 -20.53 5.90 -2.68
CA CYS A 137 -21.62 5.64 -3.63
C CYS A 137 -21.15 5.32 -5.06
N ASP A 138 -19.91 5.67 -5.41
CA ASP A 138 -19.42 5.57 -6.79
C ASP A 138 -18.61 4.29 -7.08
N SER A 139 -18.29 3.50 -6.05
CA SER A 139 -17.47 2.29 -6.21
C SER A 139 -18.15 1.07 -5.56
N GLU A 140 -19.13 0.50 -6.24
CA GLU A 140 -19.82 -0.73 -5.83
C GLU A 140 -18.83 -1.87 -5.51
N ALA A 141 -17.69 -1.94 -6.23
CA ALA A 141 -16.62 -2.90 -5.99
C ALA A 141 -15.93 -2.72 -4.63
N VAL A 142 -15.63 -1.48 -4.23
CA VAL A 142 -15.04 -1.20 -2.90
C VAL A 142 -16.05 -1.51 -1.81
N VAL A 143 -17.31 -1.14 -1.99
CA VAL A 143 -18.36 -1.44 -1.02
C VAL A 143 -18.61 -2.95 -0.89
N ALA A 144 -18.59 -3.70 -1.99
CA ALA A 144 -18.70 -5.16 -1.98
C ALA A 144 -17.52 -5.81 -1.25
N TYR A 145 -16.30 -5.34 -1.51
CA TYR A 145 -15.10 -5.81 -0.83
C TYR A 145 -15.11 -5.46 0.67
N LEU A 146 -15.53 -4.25 1.06
CA LEU A 146 -15.66 -3.88 2.48
C LEU A 146 -16.67 -4.76 3.25
N ARG A 147 -17.65 -5.33 2.55
CA ARG A 147 -18.63 -6.27 3.14
C ARG A 147 -18.09 -7.68 3.28
N SER A 148 -17.07 -8.08 2.50
CA SER A 148 -16.46 -9.41 2.61
C SER A 148 -15.39 -9.52 3.70
N ILE A 149 -15.06 -8.42 4.37
CA ILE A 149 -14.11 -8.35 5.49
C ILE A 149 -14.79 -8.60 6.86
N GLN A 150 -16.05 -9.08 6.85
CA GLN A 150 -16.83 -9.50 8.03
C GLN A 150 -16.77 -11.02 8.21
#